data_AF-A0A956CT18-F1
#
_entry.id   AF-A0A956CT18-F1
#
_cell.length_a   1.000
_cell.length_b   1.000
_cell.length_c   1.000
_cell.angle_alpha   90.00
_cell.angle_beta   90.00
_cell.angle_gamma   90.00
#
_symmetry.space_group_name_H-M   'P 1'
#
loop_
_entity.id
_entity.type
_entity.pdbx_description
1 polymer ?
#
loop_
_entity_poly.entity_id
_entity_poly.type
_entity_poly.pdbx_seq_one_letter_code
_entity_poly.pdbx_strand_id
1 'polypeptide(L)'
;MRLRLVVVASILTACSSGYSSGVDGSKPFSTLTDAEARTACENLNDYLASSFPAARLDQTNCYIQALGSTTSPSSCEAAHQACLGSPPGGPLTFSRTDCTGVMNDPTCTARVSEVEACLTARVEAQKDQLDVLDCSIAGDEAAIGRARATPLAPAECTRLAETCPSLAGISEG
;
A
#
# COMPACT_ATOMS: atom_id res chain seq x y z
N MET A 1 -51.32 27.34 -8.54
CA MET A 1 -50.52 26.57 -7.56
C MET A 1 -49.25 26.08 -8.25
N ARG A 2 -48.06 26.53 -7.84
CA ARG A 2 -46.77 26.10 -8.41
C ARG A 2 -46.13 25.11 -7.44
N LEU A 3 -46.02 23.85 -7.86
CA LEU A 3 -45.39 22.77 -7.09
C LEU A 3 -43.87 22.96 -7.15
N ARG A 4 -43.23 23.28 -6.02
CA ARG A 4 -41.76 23.35 -5.91
C ARG A 4 -41.24 21.94 -5.67
N LEU A 5 -40.60 21.36 -6.68
CA LEU A 5 -39.90 20.09 -6.57
C LEU A 5 -38.61 20.32 -5.75
N VAL A 6 -38.60 19.88 -4.49
CA VAL A 6 -37.40 19.86 -3.66
C VAL A 6 -36.63 18.60 -4.02
N VAL A 7 -35.62 18.73 -4.87
CA VAL A 7 -34.66 17.64 -5.15
C VAL A 7 -33.75 17.53 -3.93
N VAL A 8 -34.07 16.60 -3.04
CA VAL A 8 -33.16 16.19 -1.96
C VAL A 8 -32.09 15.32 -2.62
N ALA A 9 -30.98 15.94 -3.01
CA ALA A 9 -29.79 15.23 -3.43
C ALA A 9 -29.21 14.53 -2.20
N SER A 10 -29.55 13.25 -2.02
CA SER A 10 -28.86 12.37 -1.08
C SER A 10 -27.40 12.29 -1.52
N ILE A 11 -26.54 13.07 -0.86
CA ILE A 11 -25.09 12.93 -0.96
C ILE A 11 -24.78 11.55 -0.38
N LEU A 12 -24.69 10.55 -1.25
CA LEU A 12 -24.00 9.31 -0.95
C LEU A 12 -22.57 9.74 -0.63
N THR A 13 -22.26 9.93 0.65
CA THR A 13 -20.88 9.92 1.13
C THR A 13 -20.34 8.55 0.77
N ALA A 14 -19.73 8.46 -0.41
CA ALA A 14 -18.90 7.34 -0.77
C ALA A 14 -17.84 7.27 0.34
N CYS A 15 -17.99 6.34 1.27
CA CYS A 15 -16.95 6.03 2.24
C CYS A 15 -15.76 5.57 1.41
N SER A 16 -14.82 6.47 1.12
CA SER A 16 -13.60 6.11 0.42
C SER A 16 -12.77 5.27 1.39
N SER A 17 -12.78 3.95 1.24
CA SER A 17 -12.04 3.01 2.07
C SER A 17 -10.54 2.97 1.73
N GLY A 18 -9.95 4.10 1.35
CA GLY A 18 -8.59 4.20 0.85
C GLY A 18 -7.77 5.30 1.52
N TYR A 19 -6.54 5.45 1.06
CA TYR A 19 -5.66 6.53 1.48
C TYR A 19 -6.28 7.89 1.10
N SER A 20 -6.21 8.84 2.03
CA SER A 20 -6.55 10.23 1.81
C SER A 20 -5.44 11.10 2.38
N SER A 21 -4.90 11.99 1.55
CA SER A 21 -3.86 12.94 1.95
C SER A 21 -4.39 14.08 2.82
N GLY A 22 -5.72 14.27 2.86
CA GLY A 22 -6.37 15.44 3.46
C GLY A 22 -6.28 16.72 2.62
N VAL A 23 -5.68 16.66 1.43
CA VAL A 23 -5.59 17.77 0.48
C VAL A 23 -6.75 17.70 -0.52
N ASP A 24 -7.12 18.84 -1.12
CA ASP A 24 -8.12 18.88 -2.21
C ASP A 24 -7.68 17.97 -3.37
N GLY A 25 -8.42 16.88 -3.56
CA GLY A 25 -8.17 15.88 -4.60
C GLY A 25 -8.17 16.44 -6.01
N SER A 26 -8.83 17.59 -6.27
CA SER A 26 -8.86 18.22 -7.58
C SER A 26 -7.60 19.01 -7.93
N LYS A 27 -6.76 19.32 -6.94
CA LYS A 27 -5.53 20.11 -7.09
C LYS A 27 -4.46 19.34 -7.87
N PRO A 28 -3.70 19.98 -8.78
CA PRO A 28 -2.52 19.36 -9.38
C PRO A 28 -1.44 19.12 -8.32
N PHE A 29 -0.84 17.93 -8.33
CA PHE A 29 0.15 17.51 -7.33
C PHE A 29 1.40 18.41 -7.32
N SER A 30 1.84 18.90 -8.49
CA SER A 30 2.93 19.88 -8.63
C SER A 30 2.69 21.23 -7.97
N THR A 31 1.46 21.50 -7.50
CA THR A 31 1.10 22.77 -6.86
C THR A 31 0.93 22.65 -5.35
N LEU A 32 1.26 21.48 -4.78
CA LEU A 32 1.25 21.30 -3.33
C LEU A 32 2.26 22.25 -2.67
N THR A 33 1.80 22.91 -1.62
CA THR A 33 2.67 23.64 -0.70
C THR A 33 3.45 22.64 0.16
N ASP A 34 4.57 23.08 0.73
CA ASP A 34 5.36 22.23 1.64
C ASP A 34 4.53 21.71 2.83
N ALA A 35 3.59 22.52 3.32
CA ALA A 35 2.69 22.12 4.40
C ALA A 35 1.73 21.01 3.95
N GLU A 36 1.07 21.17 2.79
CA GLU A 36 0.16 20.14 2.25
C GLU A 36 0.89 18.84 1.93
N ALA A 37 2.08 18.91 1.33
CA ALA A 37 2.86 17.73 1.00
C ALA A 37 3.42 17.03 2.24
N ARG A 38 3.76 17.77 3.31
CA ARG A 38 4.08 17.18 4.62
C ARG A 38 2.86 16.45 5.20
N THR A 39 1.70 17.10 5.23
CA THR A 39 0.46 16.49 5.71
C THR A 39 0.10 15.22 4.92
N ALA A 40 0.25 15.25 3.60
CA ALA A 40 0.07 14.07 2.76
C ALA A 40 1.03 12.95 3.15
N CYS A 41 2.31 13.25 3.37
CA CYS A 41 3.31 12.26 3.77
C CYS A 41 3.01 11.64 5.15
N GLU A 42 2.63 12.46 6.14
CA GLU A 42 2.25 12.00 7.48
C GLU A 42 1.02 11.10 7.42
N ASN A 43 -0.01 11.50 6.67
CA ASN A 43 -1.21 10.69 6.46
C ASN A 43 -0.91 9.39 5.71
N LEU A 44 0.05 9.38 4.79
CA LEU A 44 0.48 8.16 4.10
C LEU A 44 1.18 7.21 5.07
N ASN A 45 2.08 7.73 5.92
CA ASN A 45 2.75 6.94 6.96
C ASN A 45 1.74 6.30 7.93
N ASP A 46 0.68 7.02 8.30
CA ASP A 46 -0.39 6.49 9.16
C ASP A 46 -1.28 5.47 8.44
N TYR A 47 -1.58 5.72 7.15
CA TYR A 47 -2.31 4.76 6.31
C TYR A 47 -1.53 3.46 6.12
N LEU A 48 -0.21 3.53 5.90
CA LEU A 48 0.65 2.36 5.80
C LEU A 48 0.72 1.61 7.14
N ALA A 49 0.90 2.32 8.25
CA ALA A 49 0.96 1.70 9.58
C ALA A 49 -0.35 0.99 9.97
N SER A 50 -1.50 1.56 9.58
CA SER A 50 -2.82 0.93 9.81
C SER A 50 -3.11 -0.21 8.83
N SER A 51 -2.65 -0.11 7.58
CA SER A 51 -2.81 -1.15 6.56
C SER A 51 -1.93 -2.37 6.80
N PHE A 52 -0.77 -2.19 7.43
CA PHE A 52 0.18 -3.24 7.74
C PHE A 52 0.57 -3.20 9.23
N PRO A 53 -0.30 -3.70 10.12
CA PRO A 53 0.01 -3.80 11.53
C PRO A 53 1.30 -4.62 11.76
N ALA A 54 2.10 -4.24 12.76
CA ALA A 54 3.38 -4.91 13.05
C ALA A 54 3.23 -6.44 13.19
N ALA A 55 2.16 -6.91 13.85
CA ALA A 55 1.88 -8.34 13.98
C ALA A 55 1.68 -9.06 12.63
N ARG A 56 1.07 -8.41 11.64
CA ARG A 56 0.90 -8.97 10.29
C ARG A 56 2.24 -9.02 9.55
N LEU A 57 3.09 -8.01 9.76
CA LEU A 57 4.44 -7.98 9.20
C LEU A 57 5.35 -9.04 9.82
N ASP A 58 5.22 -9.28 11.13
CA ASP A 58 5.91 -10.37 11.82
C ASP A 58 5.46 -11.74 11.30
N GLN A 59 4.14 -11.96 11.16
CA GLN A 59 3.59 -13.18 10.55
C GLN A 59 4.13 -13.40 9.14
N THR A 60 4.09 -12.36 8.31
CA THR A 60 4.62 -12.38 6.94
C THR A 60 6.10 -12.78 6.93
N ASN A 61 6.92 -12.14 7.77
CA ASN A 61 8.35 -12.43 7.86
C ASN A 61 8.60 -13.88 8.27
N CYS A 62 7.82 -14.37 9.24
CA CYS A 62 7.92 -15.76 9.68
C CYS A 62 7.49 -16.76 8.59
N TYR A 63 6.47 -16.47 7.79
CA TYR A 63 6.12 -17.33 6.64
C TYR A 63 7.22 -17.35 5.59
N ILE A 64 7.80 -16.19 5.25
CA ILE A 64 8.89 -16.10 4.26
C ILE A 64 10.10 -16.94 4.71
N GLN A 65 10.47 -16.86 5.99
CA GLN A 65 11.56 -17.65 6.56
C GLN A 65 11.24 -19.14 6.58
N ALA A 66 10.04 -19.51 7.05
CA ALA A 66 9.60 -20.89 7.10
C ALA A 66 9.62 -21.54 5.70
N LEU A 67 8.99 -20.89 4.72
CA LEU A 67 8.96 -21.32 3.31
C LEU A 67 10.35 -21.42 2.69
N GLY A 68 11.30 -20.56 3.10
CA GLY A 68 12.70 -20.64 2.65
C GLY A 68 13.51 -21.75 3.30
N SER A 69 13.04 -22.34 4.40
CA SER A 69 13.78 -23.31 5.22
C SER A 69 13.40 -24.78 4.95
N THR A 70 12.28 -25.02 4.28
CA THR A 70 11.72 -26.37 4.12
C THR A 70 10.77 -26.47 2.94
N THR A 71 10.65 -27.67 2.39
CA THR A 71 9.72 -28.02 1.30
C THR A 71 8.49 -28.79 1.79
N SER A 72 8.37 -29.03 3.10
CA SER A 72 7.24 -29.76 3.69
C SER A 72 6.26 -28.79 4.36
N PRO A 73 4.96 -28.81 4.02
CA PRO A 73 3.96 -27.95 4.66
C PRO A 73 3.93 -28.07 6.19
N SER A 74 4.04 -29.29 6.74
CA SER A 74 4.02 -29.49 8.20
C SER A 74 5.29 -28.96 8.89
N SER A 75 6.45 -29.08 8.23
CA SER A 75 7.70 -28.53 8.74
C SER A 75 7.71 -27.00 8.64
N CYS A 76 7.10 -26.45 7.59
CA CYS A 76 6.91 -25.01 7.43
C CYS A 76 6.06 -24.48 8.59
N GLU A 77 4.92 -25.12 8.91
CA GLU A 77 4.06 -24.65 10.00
C GLU A 77 4.81 -24.67 11.35
N ALA A 78 5.57 -25.74 11.63
CA ALA A 78 6.39 -25.81 12.83
C ALA A 78 7.45 -24.70 12.89
N ALA A 79 8.12 -24.39 11.77
CA ALA A 79 9.09 -23.31 11.68
C ALA A 79 8.44 -21.92 11.83
N HIS A 80 7.27 -21.72 11.24
CA HIS A 80 6.48 -20.50 11.36
C HIS A 80 6.07 -20.24 12.82
N GLN A 81 5.52 -21.26 13.51
CA GLN A 81 5.15 -21.14 14.93
C GLN A 81 6.37 -20.89 15.83
N ALA A 82 7.51 -21.55 15.55
CA ALA A 82 8.75 -21.30 16.27
C ALA A 82 9.24 -19.86 16.08
N CYS A 83 9.15 -19.34 14.86
CA CYS A 83 9.47 -17.94 14.54
C CYS A 83 8.56 -16.97 15.29
N LEU A 84 7.24 -17.18 15.33
CA LEU A 84 6.32 -16.30 16.09
C LEU A 84 6.62 -16.27 17.59
N GLY A 85 7.18 -17.35 18.16
CA GLY A 85 7.59 -17.39 19.57
C GLY A 85 8.86 -16.59 19.87
N SER A 86 9.70 -16.34 18.86
CA SER A 86 10.88 -15.49 18.96
C SER A 86 11.15 -14.84 17.60
N PRO A 87 10.38 -13.80 17.22
CA PRO A 87 10.49 -13.20 15.90
C PRO A 87 11.94 -12.76 15.67
N PRO A 88 12.50 -13.02 14.49
CA PRO A 88 13.83 -12.55 14.12
C PRO A 88 13.83 -11.03 14.33
N GLY A 89 14.70 -10.56 15.23
CA GLY A 89 14.81 -9.12 15.51
C GLY A 89 15.10 -8.34 14.23
N GLY A 90 14.36 -7.24 14.04
CA GLY A 90 14.35 -6.47 12.80
C GLY A 90 13.03 -6.70 12.05
N PRO A 91 11.98 -5.92 12.36
CA PRO A 91 10.70 -6.09 11.69
C PRO A 91 10.90 -5.81 10.20
N LEU A 92 10.12 -6.50 9.35
CA LEU A 92 9.77 -5.93 8.06
C LEU A 92 9.03 -4.62 8.36
N THR A 93 9.76 -3.52 8.46
CA THR A 93 9.15 -2.20 8.60
C THR A 93 9.09 -1.60 7.22
N PHE A 94 7.92 -1.06 6.85
CA PHE A 94 7.93 -0.01 5.85
C PHE A 94 8.80 1.12 6.38
N SER A 95 9.86 1.46 5.65
CA SER A 95 10.68 2.60 5.98
C SER A 95 9.75 3.80 6.00
N ARG A 96 9.51 4.37 7.19
CA ARG A 96 8.70 5.56 7.31
C ARG A 96 9.39 6.64 6.51
N THR A 97 8.66 7.21 5.56
CA THR A 97 9.20 8.31 4.77
C THR A 97 9.43 9.47 5.71
N ASP A 98 10.66 10.00 5.69
CA ASP A 98 10.97 11.25 6.38
C ASP A 98 10.22 12.39 5.67
N CYS A 99 9.17 12.89 6.32
CA CYS A 99 8.31 13.94 5.78
C CYS A 99 8.93 15.35 5.84
N THR A 100 10.22 15.46 6.20
CA THR A 100 10.98 16.72 6.12
C THR A 100 11.46 17.05 4.70
N GLY A 101 11.60 16.04 3.83
CA GLY A 101 11.95 16.16 2.41
C GLY A 101 10.73 15.90 1.52
N VAL A 102 10.19 16.96 0.94
CA VAL A 102 8.81 17.04 0.46
C VAL A 102 8.52 16.08 -0.70
N MET A 103 7.37 15.40 -0.66
CA MET A 103 6.71 14.77 -1.83
C MET A 103 6.21 15.84 -2.81
N ASN A 104 7.05 16.79 -3.19
CA ASN A 104 6.71 17.81 -4.18
C ASN A 104 7.52 17.55 -5.43
N ASP A 105 6.86 16.95 -6.41
CA ASP A 105 7.40 16.83 -7.75
C ASP A 105 6.79 17.95 -8.62
N PRO A 106 7.55 19.00 -8.96
CA PRO A 106 7.03 20.08 -9.79
C PRO A 106 6.68 19.62 -11.22
N THR A 107 7.13 18.44 -11.63
CA THR A 107 6.82 17.84 -12.94
C THR A 107 5.57 16.96 -12.93
N CYS A 108 5.05 16.60 -11.74
CA CYS A 108 3.88 15.75 -11.61
C CYS A 108 2.58 16.54 -11.83
N THR A 109 1.97 16.37 -13.00
CA THR A 109 0.77 17.11 -13.40
C THR A 109 -0.54 16.41 -13.04
N ALA A 110 -0.47 15.19 -12.50
CA ALA A 110 -1.65 14.46 -12.03
C ALA A 110 -2.37 15.22 -10.91
N ARG A 111 -3.65 14.94 -10.76
CA ARG A 111 -4.41 15.42 -9.60
C ARG A 111 -4.02 14.64 -8.35
N VAL A 112 -4.13 15.29 -7.19
CA VAL A 112 -3.95 14.64 -5.88
C VAL A 112 -4.79 13.37 -5.77
N SER A 113 -6.06 13.39 -6.23
CA SER A 113 -6.93 12.21 -6.18
C SER A 113 -6.43 11.04 -7.02
N GLU A 114 -5.71 11.30 -8.13
CA GLU A 114 -5.14 10.24 -8.98
C GLU A 114 -3.93 9.59 -8.29
N VAL A 115 -3.11 10.39 -7.61
CA VAL A 115 -2.01 9.90 -6.77
C VAL A 115 -2.55 9.06 -5.61
N GLU A 116 -3.58 9.55 -4.91
CA GLU A 116 -4.23 8.84 -3.81
C GLU A 116 -4.84 7.50 -4.24
N ALA A 117 -5.49 7.46 -5.40
CA ALA A 117 -6.05 6.24 -5.98
C ALA A 117 -4.95 5.21 -6.29
N CYS A 118 -3.84 5.64 -6.90
CA CYS A 118 -2.71 4.75 -7.15
C CYS A 118 -2.11 4.21 -5.83
N LEU A 119 -1.86 5.07 -4.84
CA LEU A 119 -1.31 4.63 -3.54
C LEU A 119 -2.25 3.65 -2.82
N THR A 120 -3.57 3.91 -2.87
CA THR A 120 -4.58 2.98 -2.35
C THR A 120 -4.49 1.62 -3.05
N ALA A 121 -4.52 1.62 -4.39
CA ALA A 121 -4.47 0.39 -5.18
C ALA A 121 -3.18 -0.41 -4.94
N ARG A 122 -2.04 0.26 -4.73
CA ARG A 122 -0.78 -0.41 -4.40
C ARG A 122 -0.82 -1.08 -3.03
N VAL A 123 -1.36 -0.39 -2.03
CA VAL A 123 -1.48 -0.96 -0.68
C VAL A 123 -2.43 -2.15 -0.69
N GLU A 124 -3.53 -2.11 -1.43
CA GLU A 124 -4.43 -3.26 -1.59
C GLU A 124 -3.75 -4.41 -2.35
N ALA A 125 -3.05 -4.15 -3.46
CA ALA A 125 -2.31 -5.19 -4.17
C ALA A 125 -1.23 -5.85 -3.30
N GLN A 126 -0.58 -5.07 -2.43
CA GLN A 126 0.38 -5.59 -1.46
C GLN A 126 -0.31 -6.44 -0.39
N LYS A 127 -1.49 -6.04 0.12
CA LYS A 127 -2.28 -6.87 1.05
C LYS A 127 -2.65 -8.22 0.42
N ASP A 128 -3.16 -8.20 -0.80
CA ASP A 128 -3.51 -9.40 -1.55
C ASP A 128 -2.31 -10.34 -1.73
N GLN A 129 -1.13 -9.78 -2.02
CA GLN A 129 0.11 -10.55 -2.11
C GLN A 129 0.50 -11.18 -0.75
N LEU A 130 0.34 -10.43 0.35
CA LEU A 130 0.63 -10.97 1.67
C LEU A 130 -0.35 -12.08 2.08
N ASP A 131 -1.59 -12.02 1.58
CA ASP A 131 -2.64 -13.00 1.88
C ASP A 131 -2.47 -14.33 1.16
N VAL A 132 -1.59 -14.43 0.15
CA VAL A 132 -1.25 -15.72 -0.49
C VAL A 132 -0.11 -16.46 0.20
N LEU A 133 0.53 -15.87 1.21
CA LEU A 133 1.62 -16.51 1.96
C LEU A 133 1.07 -17.41 3.06
N ASP A 134 1.16 -18.72 2.85
CA ASP A 134 0.93 -19.73 3.87
C ASP A 134 1.85 -20.94 3.66
N CYS A 135 1.83 -21.90 4.57
CA CYS A 135 2.66 -23.10 4.46
C CYS A 135 2.16 -24.14 3.44
N SER A 136 1.00 -23.95 2.81
CA SER A 136 0.48 -24.86 1.79
C SER A 136 1.31 -24.85 0.50
N ILE A 137 2.02 -23.74 0.25
CA ILE A 137 2.89 -23.58 -0.94
C ILE A 137 4.33 -24.09 -0.70
N ALA A 138 4.62 -24.68 0.46
CA ALA A 138 5.95 -25.21 0.76
C ALA A 138 6.38 -26.27 -0.28
N GLY A 139 7.56 -26.06 -0.88
CA GLY A 139 8.09 -26.93 -1.94
C GLY A 139 7.56 -26.63 -3.36
N ASP A 140 6.59 -25.73 -3.52
CA ASP A 140 6.19 -25.20 -4.84
C ASP A 140 6.97 -23.91 -5.13
N GLU A 141 8.14 -24.06 -5.75
CA GLU A 141 9.02 -22.96 -6.14
C GLU A 141 8.33 -21.92 -7.03
N ALA A 142 7.36 -22.34 -7.86
CA ALA A 142 6.64 -21.42 -8.71
C ALA A 142 5.62 -20.58 -7.91
N ALA A 143 4.94 -21.19 -6.94
CA ALA A 143 4.05 -20.46 -6.02
C ALA A 143 4.84 -19.52 -5.10
N ILE A 144 5.95 -19.98 -4.53
CA ILE A 144 6.85 -19.14 -3.72
C ILE A 144 7.41 -17.99 -4.56
N GLY A 145 7.83 -18.26 -5.80
CA GLY A 145 8.29 -17.24 -6.73
C GLY A 145 7.23 -16.18 -7.03
N ARG A 146 5.97 -16.60 -7.25
CA ARG A 146 4.85 -15.66 -7.43
C ARG A 146 4.56 -14.85 -6.17
N ALA A 147 4.57 -15.48 -5.00
CA ALA A 147 4.32 -14.81 -3.73
C ALA A 147 5.42 -13.80 -3.37
N ARG A 148 6.66 -14.00 -3.85
CA ARG A 148 7.79 -13.09 -3.67
C ARG A 148 7.94 -12.05 -4.79
N ALA A 149 7.25 -12.21 -5.91
CA ALA A 149 7.34 -11.28 -7.02
C ALA A 149 6.75 -9.92 -6.61
N THR A 150 7.36 -8.83 -7.09
CA THR A 150 6.75 -7.50 -6.99
C THR A 150 5.38 -7.53 -7.68
N PRO A 151 4.30 -7.06 -7.03
CA PRO A 151 3.00 -6.95 -7.67
C PRO A 151 3.12 -6.15 -8.96
N LEU A 152 2.38 -6.56 -9.98
CA LEU A 152 2.20 -5.72 -11.16
C LEU A 152 1.63 -4.38 -10.71
N ALA A 153 2.19 -3.30 -11.25
CA ALA A 153 1.69 -1.95 -10.97
C ALA A 153 0.18 -1.91 -11.27
N PRO A 154 -0.67 -1.48 -10.32
CA PRO A 154 -2.10 -1.33 -10.57
C PRO A 154 -2.35 -0.41 -11.76
N ALA A 155 -3.47 -0.61 -12.47
CA ALA A 155 -3.80 0.17 -13.67
C ALA A 155 -3.87 1.68 -13.37
N GLU A 156 -4.30 2.03 -12.16
CA GLU A 156 -4.32 3.39 -11.61
C GLU A 156 -2.93 4.02 -11.59
N CYS A 157 -1.89 3.23 -11.32
CA CYS A 157 -0.50 3.68 -11.26
C CYS A 157 0.17 3.75 -12.62
N THR A 158 -0.24 2.93 -13.59
CA THR A 158 0.31 3.00 -14.95
C THR A 158 0.07 4.36 -15.59
N ARG A 159 -1.15 4.91 -15.45
CA ARG A 159 -1.45 6.26 -15.95
C ARG A 159 -0.68 7.32 -15.18
N LEU A 160 -0.54 7.15 -13.86
CA LEU A 160 0.19 8.09 -13.03
C LEU A 160 1.66 8.20 -13.47
N ALA A 161 2.30 7.10 -13.84
CA ALA A 161 3.69 7.07 -14.29
C ALA A 161 3.95 7.95 -15.53
N GLU A 162 2.98 8.11 -16.43
CA GLU A 162 3.08 9.00 -17.59
C GLU A 162 3.06 10.48 -17.19
N THR A 163 2.25 10.82 -16.19
CA THR A 163 2.04 12.20 -15.74
C THR A 163 2.94 12.64 -14.58
N CYS A 164 3.55 11.68 -13.88
CA CYS A 164 4.38 11.85 -12.69
C CYS A 164 5.55 10.85 -12.70
N PRO A 165 6.54 11.02 -13.60
CA PRO A 165 7.62 10.05 -13.77
C PRO A 165 8.47 9.83 -12.51
N SER A 166 8.61 10.84 -11.64
CA SER A 166 9.35 10.69 -10.38
C SER A 166 8.67 9.72 -9.40
N LEU A 167 7.33 9.60 -9.48
CA LEU A 167 6.54 8.68 -8.65
C LEU A 167 6.52 7.27 -9.24
N ALA A 168 6.88 7.10 -10.53
CA ALA A 168 7.00 5.80 -11.16
C ALA A 168 8.14 4.96 -10.53
N GLY A 169 9.26 5.59 -10.14
CA GLY A 169 10.38 4.88 -9.50
C GLY A 169 10.03 4.27 -8.13
N ILE A 170 8.97 4.74 -7.48
CA ILE A 170 8.48 4.16 -6.22
C ILE A 170 7.88 2.77 -6.46
N SER A 171 7.61 2.35 -7.71
CA SER A 171 7.06 1.01 -8.01
C SER A 171 8.09 -0.11 -8.09
N GLU A 172 9.39 0.20 -8.10
CA GLU A 172 10.46 -0.80 -8.29
C GLU A 172 11.23 -1.15 -7.00
N GLY A 173 10.97 -0.43 -5.91
CA GLY A 173 11.65 -0.58 -4.61
C GLY A 173 10.88 -1.38 -3.58
#